data_AF-A0A5B0NTA8-F1
#
_entry.id   AF-A0A5B0NTA8-F1
#
_cell.length_a   1.000
_cell.length_b   1.000
_cell.length_c   1.000
_cell.angle_alpha   90.00
_cell.angle_beta   90.00
_cell.angle_gamma   90.00
#
_symmetry.space_group_name_H-M   'P 1'
#
loop_
_entity.id
_entity.type
_entity.pdbx_description
1 polymer ?
#
loop_
_entity_poly.entity_id
_entity_poly.type
_entity_poly.pdbx_seq_one_letter_code
_entity_poly.pdbx_strand_id
1 'polypeptide(L)'
;MSDHRRRDLAIEASPSGGYEPIVVRCPANFTIRVAGTDSDFLGQKEADYIAQKAAKSTDLWQTYLAGVGLADFDVANFTTSNPVAGETIPNIGIAMSGGGIRALIGGAGILDAFDNRNPEAVNAGTGGILQLANYITGLSGGSWLLGSWATSNFPRFTALNQTVWRLTEPSSYTSWNSVKRYPKAISQAKRKSKSGFPTSLVDVQSYILSRHLINDTHHGSKVLFSSIRNTTEYLNRQAPFPILLCTSRVNGVSEINSDTPIYEFNPEEFGVCHPTLKAFIPLEDLGSRMEAGKPAREDSCVQGFDNAGFVIGASSNVLSQPGFRKFSWKNILPEAYDKITNHIYDEAIVPVSRLLHKIVFLFPRPKSAVLKQK
;
A
#
# COMPACT_ATOMS: atom_id res chain seq x y z
N MET A 1 5.15 35.38 10.53
CA MET A 1 5.77 34.29 11.30
C MET A 1 5.29 32.99 10.70
N SER A 2 6.11 32.31 9.90
CA SER A 2 5.76 30.98 9.40
C SER A 2 5.89 30.00 10.55
N ASP A 3 4.76 29.52 11.04
CA ASP A 3 4.68 28.37 11.93
C ASP A 3 5.29 27.16 11.20
N HIS A 4 6.60 26.95 11.39
CA HIS A 4 7.27 25.72 11.02
C HIS A 4 6.77 24.62 11.95
N ARG A 5 5.52 24.18 11.77
CA ARG A 5 5.08 22.91 12.33
C ARG A 5 6.12 21.88 11.89
N ARG A 6 6.81 21.26 12.86
CA ARG A 6 7.56 20.03 12.59
C ARG A 6 6.58 19.11 11.88
N ARG A 7 6.82 18.84 10.60
CA ARG A 7 5.93 17.99 9.81
C ARG A 7 5.89 16.61 10.45
N ASP A 8 4.70 16.03 10.52
CA ASP A 8 4.50 14.76 11.17
C ASP A 8 5.36 13.70 10.49
N LEU A 9 6.23 13.06 11.29
CA LEU A 9 6.91 11.86 10.86
C LEU A 9 5.88 10.75 10.71
N ALA A 10 6.16 9.81 9.82
CA ALA A 10 5.37 8.59 9.72
C ALA A 10 5.35 7.86 11.06
N ILE A 11 4.21 7.27 11.40
CA ILE A 11 4.02 6.57 12.67
C ILE A 11 4.81 5.26 12.64
N GLU A 12 5.87 5.21 13.44
CA GLU A 12 6.67 4.01 13.67
C GLU A 12 5.96 3.11 14.70
N ALA A 13 5.36 2.02 14.22
CA ALA A 13 4.51 1.13 15.02
C ALA A 13 4.93 -0.35 14.93
N SER A 14 6.09 -0.66 14.33
CA SER A 14 6.53 -2.04 14.16
C SER A 14 6.70 -2.74 15.52
N PRO A 15 6.06 -3.90 15.74
CA PRO A 15 6.07 -4.60 17.01
C PRO A 15 7.43 -5.23 17.35
N SER A 16 8.27 -5.53 16.36
CA SER A 16 9.67 -5.96 16.60
C SER A 16 10.59 -4.79 16.94
N GLY A 17 10.14 -3.55 16.75
CA GLY A 17 11.01 -2.38 16.67
C GLY A 17 11.90 -2.35 15.43
N GLY A 18 11.68 -3.24 14.46
CA GLY A 18 12.48 -3.40 13.24
C GLY A 18 11.63 -3.74 12.01
N TYR A 19 12.28 -4.23 10.96
CA TYR A 19 11.60 -4.63 9.71
C TYR A 19 10.96 -6.03 9.80
N GLU A 20 11.49 -6.85 10.71
CA GLU A 20 11.14 -8.24 10.85
C GLU A 20 9.73 -8.36 11.47
N PRO A 21 8.83 -9.16 10.88
CA PRO A 21 7.58 -9.50 11.54
C PRO A 21 7.85 -10.33 12.80
N ILE A 22 6.85 -10.41 13.68
CA ILE A 22 6.90 -11.28 14.86
C ILE A 22 5.69 -12.21 14.89
N VAL A 23 5.86 -13.34 15.56
CA VAL A 23 4.75 -14.25 15.88
C VAL A 23 4.13 -13.82 17.21
N VAL A 24 2.82 -13.71 17.24
CA VAL A 24 2.02 -13.32 18.40
C VAL A 24 0.88 -14.29 18.63
N ARG A 25 0.23 -14.16 19.79
CA ARG A 25 -1.05 -14.83 20.02
C ARG A 25 -2.12 -14.20 19.13
N CYS A 26 -2.89 -15.04 18.47
CA CYS A 26 -4.00 -14.63 17.63
C CYS A 26 -5.10 -13.94 18.45
N PRO A 27 -5.78 -12.94 17.88
CA PRO A 27 -6.97 -12.36 18.48
C PRO A 27 -8.02 -13.42 18.79
N ALA A 28 -8.80 -13.20 19.85
CA ALA A 28 -9.93 -14.08 20.16
C ALA A 28 -10.94 -14.08 19.01
N ASN A 29 -11.45 -15.27 18.66
CA ASN A 29 -12.39 -15.46 17.53
C ASN A 29 -11.87 -14.97 16.18
N PHE A 30 -10.55 -14.95 15.98
CA PHE A 30 -9.96 -14.51 14.72
C PHE A 30 -10.34 -15.43 13.55
N THR A 31 -10.92 -14.85 12.50
CA THR A 31 -11.31 -15.54 11.27
C THR A 31 -11.05 -14.68 10.05
N ILE A 32 -10.77 -15.32 8.91
CA ILE A 32 -10.80 -14.66 7.59
C ILE A 32 -12.23 -14.20 7.30
N ARG A 33 -12.37 -12.94 6.90
CA ARG A 33 -13.63 -12.39 6.40
C ARG A 33 -13.86 -12.89 4.98
N VAL A 34 -15.03 -13.45 4.72
CA VAL A 34 -15.49 -13.72 3.36
C VAL A 34 -16.54 -12.67 3.04
N ALA A 35 -16.29 -11.83 2.04
CA ALA A 35 -17.23 -10.78 1.64
C ALA A 35 -18.46 -11.41 0.96
N GLY A 36 -19.64 -10.94 1.34
CA GLY A 36 -20.88 -11.40 0.73
C GLY A 36 -21.18 -10.71 -0.60
N THR A 37 -22.46 -10.43 -0.82
CA THR A 37 -22.96 -9.91 -2.10
C THR A 37 -23.58 -8.53 -2.01
N ASP A 38 -23.97 -8.09 -0.81
CA ASP A 38 -24.78 -6.89 -0.61
C ASP A 38 -24.16 -6.01 0.48
N SER A 39 -24.91 -5.72 1.56
CA SER A 39 -24.44 -4.88 2.66
C SER A 39 -23.22 -5.44 3.42
N ASP A 40 -22.90 -6.72 3.24
CA ASP A 40 -21.76 -7.42 3.83
C ASP A 40 -20.55 -7.54 2.88
N PHE A 41 -20.59 -6.84 1.74
CA PHE A 41 -19.49 -6.81 0.78
C PHE A 41 -18.25 -6.11 1.36
N LEU A 42 -18.43 -4.90 1.90
CA LEU A 42 -17.34 -4.14 2.52
C LEU A 42 -17.04 -4.65 3.93
N GLY A 43 -15.77 -4.57 4.34
CA GLY A 43 -15.41 -4.73 5.74
C GLY A 43 -16.00 -3.59 6.58
N GLN A 44 -16.43 -3.89 7.82
CA GLN A 44 -17.11 -2.91 8.68
C GLN A 44 -16.32 -1.60 8.83
N LYS A 45 -14.99 -1.69 9.00
CA LYS A 45 -14.14 -0.51 9.17
C LYS A 45 -14.06 0.38 7.93
N GLU A 46 -14.11 -0.22 6.74
CA GLU A 46 -14.20 0.53 5.49
C GLU A 46 -15.59 1.16 5.33
N ALA A 47 -16.66 0.38 5.53
CA ALA A 47 -18.02 0.89 5.50
C ALA A 47 -18.22 2.08 6.45
N ASP A 48 -17.71 1.97 7.68
CA ASP A 48 -17.73 3.05 8.68
C ASP A 48 -16.92 4.26 8.24
N TYR A 49 -15.73 4.06 7.65
CA TYR A 49 -14.90 5.15 7.15
C TYR A 49 -15.66 5.98 6.10
N ILE A 50 -16.26 5.31 5.13
CA ILE A 50 -16.95 5.94 4.00
C ILE A 50 -18.23 6.62 4.47
N ALA A 51 -19.03 5.96 5.32
CA ALA A 51 -20.24 6.54 5.89
C ALA A 51 -19.92 7.81 6.71
N GLN A 52 -18.89 7.76 7.56
CA GLN A 52 -18.47 8.92 8.37
C GLN A 52 -17.87 10.04 7.51
N LYS A 53 -17.15 9.71 6.44
CA LYS A 53 -16.63 10.71 5.50
C LYS A 53 -17.76 11.39 4.74
N ALA A 54 -18.72 10.63 4.22
CA ALA A 54 -19.91 11.16 3.56
C ALA A 54 -20.70 12.09 4.48
N ALA A 55 -20.95 11.67 5.73
CA ALA A 55 -21.60 12.46 6.78
C ALA A 55 -20.94 13.83 7.03
N LYS A 56 -19.62 13.94 6.80
CA LYS A 56 -18.84 15.17 6.99
C LYS A 56 -18.66 16.00 5.71
N SER A 57 -19.25 15.58 4.59
CA SER A 57 -18.97 16.18 3.27
C SER A 57 -19.92 17.30 2.86
N THR A 58 -21.00 17.57 3.60
CA THR A 58 -22.02 18.58 3.26
C THR A 58 -21.40 19.95 2.96
N ASP A 59 -20.61 20.50 3.89
CA ASP A 59 -19.99 21.82 3.71
C ASP A 59 -18.96 21.83 2.57
N LEU A 60 -18.28 20.70 2.33
CA LEU A 60 -17.33 20.55 1.22
C LEU A 60 -18.06 20.59 -0.12
N TRP A 61 -19.22 19.92 -0.23
CA TRP A 61 -20.05 19.94 -1.43
C TRP A 61 -20.62 21.32 -1.69
N GLN A 62 -21.14 21.99 -0.65
CA GLN A 62 -21.65 23.36 -0.77
C GLN A 62 -20.57 24.32 -1.26
N THR A 63 -19.39 24.28 -0.63
CA THR A 63 -18.26 25.13 -0.99
C THR A 63 -17.80 24.88 -2.42
N TYR A 64 -17.64 23.61 -2.81
CA TYR A 64 -17.17 23.25 -4.14
C TYR A 64 -18.18 23.65 -5.23
N LEU A 65 -19.45 23.29 -5.07
CA LEU A 65 -20.48 23.54 -6.09
C LEU A 65 -20.83 25.03 -6.23
N ALA A 66 -20.80 25.79 -5.14
CA ALA A 66 -20.91 27.25 -5.20
C ALA A 66 -19.75 27.88 -5.99
N GLY A 67 -18.53 27.35 -5.84
CA GLY A 67 -17.37 27.78 -6.60
C GLY A 67 -17.43 27.42 -8.10
N VAL A 68 -18.01 26.27 -8.43
CA VAL A 68 -18.22 25.85 -9.83
C VAL A 68 -19.26 26.73 -10.55
N GLY A 69 -20.29 27.20 -9.85
CA GLY A 69 -21.26 28.16 -10.38
C GLY A 69 -22.17 27.59 -11.49
N LEU A 70 -22.70 26.39 -11.29
CA LEU A 70 -23.61 25.73 -12.25
C LEU A 70 -24.93 26.53 -12.40
N ALA A 71 -25.29 26.89 -13.64
CA ALA A 71 -26.37 27.84 -13.93
C ALA A 71 -27.77 27.39 -13.47
N ASP A 72 -28.06 26.08 -13.51
CA ASP A 72 -29.38 25.52 -13.22
C ASP A 72 -29.34 24.48 -12.08
N PHE A 73 -28.47 24.70 -11.09
CA PHE A 73 -28.26 23.75 -9.98
C PHE A 73 -28.48 24.41 -8.62
N ASP A 74 -29.47 23.91 -7.88
CA ASP A 74 -29.73 24.34 -6.51
C ASP A 74 -28.82 23.59 -5.53
N VAL A 75 -27.69 24.21 -5.18
CA VAL A 75 -26.71 23.68 -4.22
C VAL A 75 -27.31 23.47 -2.84
N ALA A 76 -28.20 24.37 -2.40
CA ALA A 76 -28.81 24.27 -1.09
C ALA A 76 -29.70 23.03 -1.05
N ASN A 77 -30.61 22.89 -2.03
CA ASN A 77 -31.50 21.73 -2.14
C ASN A 77 -30.72 20.41 -2.25
N PHE A 78 -29.68 20.34 -3.11
CA PHE A 78 -28.82 19.16 -3.26
C PHE A 78 -28.19 18.70 -1.93
N THR A 79 -27.84 19.64 -1.05
CA THR A 79 -27.14 19.34 0.21
C THR A 79 -28.05 19.26 1.44
N THR A 80 -29.38 19.31 1.27
CA THR A 80 -30.34 19.24 2.39
C THR A 80 -30.49 17.85 2.98
N SER A 81 -30.35 16.79 2.18
CA SER A 81 -30.52 15.40 2.64
C SER A 81 -29.28 14.90 3.37
N ASN A 82 -29.46 13.90 4.24
CA ASN A 82 -28.33 13.19 4.86
C ASN A 82 -27.42 12.61 3.75
N PRO A 83 -26.12 12.95 3.74
CA PRO A 83 -25.21 12.52 2.69
C PRO A 83 -24.86 11.04 2.84
N VAL A 84 -25.22 10.26 1.83
CA VAL A 84 -24.93 8.85 1.67
C VAL A 84 -24.23 8.68 0.32
N ALA A 85 -22.97 8.26 0.37
CA ALA A 85 -22.13 8.11 -0.81
C ALA A 85 -22.71 7.10 -1.80
N GLY A 86 -22.99 7.55 -3.02
CA GLY A 86 -23.53 6.71 -4.10
C GLY A 86 -25.06 6.64 -4.11
N GLU A 87 -25.73 7.23 -3.11
CA GLU A 87 -27.19 7.28 -3.03
C GLU A 87 -27.71 8.72 -3.12
N THR A 88 -27.37 9.56 -2.14
CA THR A 88 -27.82 10.97 -2.12
C THR A 88 -26.75 11.96 -2.58
N ILE A 89 -25.47 11.55 -2.54
CA ILE A 89 -24.34 12.32 -3.09
C ILE A 89 -23.44 11.42 -3.95
N PRO A 90 -22.71 11.97 -4.94
CA PRO A 90 -21.76 11.19 -5.74
C PRO A 90 -20.71 10.48 -4.90
N ASN A 91 -20.42 9.22 -5.21
CA ASN A 91 -19.29 8.49 -4.64
C ASN A 91 -18.08 8.58 -5.58
N ILE A 92 -17.13 9.47 -5.26
CA ILE A 92 -15.99 9.74 -6.13
C ILE A 92 -14.80 8.83 -5.77
N GLY A 93 -14.30 8.10 -6.75
CA GLY A 93 -13.07 7.31 -6.68
C GLY A 93 -12.01 7.84 -7.66
N ILE A 94 -10.75 7.87 -7.21
CA ILE A 94 -9.61 8.29 -8.02
C ILE A 94 -8.67 7.10 -8.25
N ALA A 95 -8.26 6.83 -9.50
CA ALA A 95 -7.35 5.74 -9.82
C ALA A 95 -6.02 6.24 -10.42
N MET A 96 -4.91 5.85 -9.79
CA MET A 96 -3.55 6.24 -10.18
C MET A 96 -2.81 5.08 -10.84
N SER A 97 -2.38 5.27 -12.09
CA SER A 97 -1.72 4.25 -12.88
C SER A 97 -0.29 3.95 -12.40
N GLY A 98 0.28 2.86 -12.93
CA GLY A 98 1.72 2.59 -12.83
C GLY A 98 2.58 3.50 -13.72
N GLY A 99 3.90 3.42 -13.53
CA GLY A 99 4.87 4.22 -14.29
C GLY A 99 6.05 4.78 -13.49
N GLY A 100 6.38 4.18 -12.34
CA GLY A 100 7.46 4.62 -11.47
C GLY A 100 7.34 6.09 -11.09
N ILE A 101 8.47 6.82 -11.11
CA ILE A 101 8.51 8.22 -10.68
C ILE A 101 7.64 9.15 -11.54
N ARG A 102 7.45 8.84 -12.82
CA ARG A 102 6.59 9.64 -13.71
C ARG A 102 5.14 9.60 -13.24
N ALA A 103 4.65 8.41 -12.90
CA ALA A 103 3.30 8.27 -12.35
C ALA A 103 3.18 8.93 -10.98
N LEU A 104 4.23 8.85 -10.14
CA LEU A 104 4.25 9.56 -8.86
C LEU A 104 4.12 11.08 -9.04
N ILE A 105 4.98 11.69 -9.87
CA ILE A 105 5.02 13.15 -10.02
C ILE A 105 3.79 13.65 -10.80
N GLY A 106 3.43 12.97 -11.89
CA GLY A 106 2.25 13.32 -12.68
C GLY A 106 0.96 13.19 -11.85
N GLY A 107 0.81 12.08 -11.11
CA GLY A 107 -0.30 11.89 -10.18
C GLY A 107 -0.31 12.95 -9.09
N ALA A 108 0.84 13.27 -8.49
CA ALA A 108 0.95 14.31 -7.47
C ALA A 108 0.48 15.67 -8.01
N GLY A 109 0.87 16.05 -9.23
CA GLY A 109 0.40 17.29 -9.86
C GLY A 109 -1.11 17.32 -10.10
N ILE A 110 -1.69 16.21 -10.56
CA ILE A 110 -3.16 16.09 -10.75
C ILE A 110 -3.88 16.21 -9.40
N LEU A 111 -3.44 15.49 -8.37
CA LEU A 111 -4.04 15.58 -7.04
C LEU A 111 -3.86 16.97 -6.44
N ASP A 112 -2.74 17.65 -6.70
CA ASP A 112 -2.51 19.03 -6.28
C ASP A 112 -3.47 20.03 -6.95
N ALA A 113 -3.86 19.76 -8.19
CA ALA A 113 -4.88 20.50 -8.93
C ALA A 113 -6.31 20.20 -8.46
N PHE A 114 -6.54 19.14 -7.70
CA PHE A 114 -7.82 18.80 -7.08
C PHE A 114 -7.94 19.20 -5.61
N ASP A 115 -6.85 19.69 -5.03
CA ASP A 115 -6.74 19.96 -3.60
C ASP A 115 -7.24 21.38 -3.27
N ASN A 116 -8.26 21.52 -2.43
CA ASN A 116 -8.74 22.84 -1.99
C ASN A 116 -7.73 23.62 -1.14
N ARG A 117 -6.67 22.97 -0.67
CA ARG A 117 -5.54 23.61 0.02
C ARG A 117 -4.57 24.28 -0.98
N ASN A 118 -4.82 24.14 -2.28
CA ASN A 118 -4.14 24.86 -3.35
C ASN A 118 -5.00 26.05 -3.83
N PRO A 119 -4.62 27.30 -3.53
CA PRO A 119 -5.39 28.47 -3.98
C PRO A 119 -5.54 28.58 -5.51
N GLU A 120 -4.53 28.13 -6.27
CA GLU A 120 -4.60 28.13 -7.74
C GLU A 120 -5.63 27.13 -8.25
N ALA A 121 -5.74 25.96 -7.62
CA ALA A 121 -6.76 24.97 -7.95
C ALA A 121 -8.17 25.47 -7.61
N VAL A 122 -8.34 26.13 -6.46
CA VAL A 122 -9.62 26.75 -6.07
C VAL A 122 -10.02 27.82 -7.08
N ASN A 123 -9.10 28.70 -7.47
CA ASN A 123 -9.36 29.73 -8.48
C ASN A 123 -9.66 29.15 -9.87
N ALA A 124 -9.08 27.99 -10.19
CA ALA A 124 -9.37 27.26 -11.43
C ALA A 124 -10.67 26.44 -11.39
N GLY A 125 -11.36 26.37 -10.24
CA GLY A 125 -12.61 25.63 -10.06
C GLY A 125 -12.46 24.11 -9.88
N THR A 126 -11.23 23.61 -9.72
CA THR A 126 -10.94 22.17 -9.54
C THR A 126 -10.58 21.80 -8.11
N GLY A 127 -10.19 22.78 -7.28
CA GLY A 127 -9.87 22.59 -5.88
C GLY A 127 -11.09 22.15 -5.06
N GLY A 128 -10.98 21.02 -4.35
CA GLY A 128 -12.04 20.44 -3.53
C GLY A 128 -12.43 19.02 -3.96
N ILE A 129 -12.18 18.65 -5.22
CA ILE A 129 -12.43 17.29 -5.73
C ILE A 129 -11.68 16.25 -4.88
N LEU A 130 -10.45 16.54 -4.46
CA LEU A 130 -9.68 15.62 -3.63
C LEU A 130 -10.29 15.40 -2.25
N GLN A 131 -10.84 16.45 -1.64
CA GLN A 131 -11.51 16.37 -0.34
C GLN A 131 -12.85 15.63 -0.42
N LEU A 132 -13.55 15.76 -1.55
CA LEU A 132 -14.81 15.08 -1.86
C LEU A 132 -14.64 13.61 -2.29
N ALA A 133 -13.44 13.22 -2.75
CA ALA A 133 -13.15 11.84 -3.10
C ALA A 133 -13.22 10.93 -1.87
N ASN A 134 -13.99 9.83 -1.96
CA ASN A 134 -14.10 8.83 -0.91
C ASN A 134 -13.05 7.75 -1.03
N TYR A 135 -12.65 7.41 -2.26
CA TYR A 135 -11.67 6.37 -2.54
C TYR A 135 -10.52 6.88 -3.39
N ILE A 136 -9.33 6.36 -3.11
CA ILE A 136 -8.18 6.54 -4.00
C ILE A 136 -7.41 5.23 -4.12
N THR A 137 -7.17 4.78 -5.34
CA THR A 137 -6.45 3.53 -5.62
C THR A 137 -5.20 3.78 -6.45
N GLY A 138 -4.16 2.98 -6.26
CA GLY A 138 -2.91 3.11 -6.98
C GLY A 138 -2.13 1.82 -7.09
N LEU A 139 -1.46 1.63 -8.23
CA LEU A 139 -0.54 0.51 -8.45
C LEU A 139 0.81 1.01 -8.97
N SER A 140 1.89 0.24 -8.73
CA SER A 140 3.25 0.58 -9.17
C SER A 140 3.66 2.01 -8.79
N GLY A 141 3.98 2.89 -9.75
CA GLY A 141 4.31 4.29 -9.44
C GLY A 141 3.20 5.07 -8.74
N GLY A 142 1.93 4.74 -9.00
CA GLY A 142 0.79 5.26 -8.26
C GLY A 142 0.79 4.81 -6.79
N SER A 143 1.25 3.59 -6.49
CA SER A 143 1.38 3.15 -5.09
C SER A 143 2.55 3.81 -4.37
N TRP A 144 3.58 4.26 -5.09
CA TRP A 144 4.64 5.08 -4.49
C TRP A 144 4.07 6.42 -4.01
N LEU A 145 3.24 7.07 -4.85
CA LEU A 145 2.55 8.31 -4.50
C LEU A 145 1.63 8.11 -3.29
N LEU A 146 0.67 7.19 -3.40
CA LEU A 146 -0.35 7.03 -2.36
C LEU A 146 0.23 6.50 -1.05
N GLY A 147 1.14 5.52 -1.12
CA GLY A 147 1.80 5.00 0.07
C GLY A 147 2.66 6.05 0.79
N SER A 148 3.39 6.87 0.03
CA SER A 148 4.17 7.99 0.58
C SER A 148 3.27 9.06 1.21
N TRP A 149 2.18 9.41 0.52
CA TRP A 149 1.24 10.43 0.96
C TRP A 149 0.47 10.01 2.22
N ALA A 150 -0.09 8.80 2.23
CA ALA A 150 -0.88 8.30 3.34
C ALA A 150 -0.05 8.06 4.60
N THR A 151 1.16 7.48 4.48
CA THR A 151 2.05 7.28 5.64
C THR A 151 2.60 8.58 6.22
N SER A 152 2.54 9.69 5.48
CA SER A 152 3.02 11.01 5.90
C SER A 152 1.91 11.92 6.43
N ASN A 153 0.73 11.39 6.77
CA ASN A 153 -0.45 12.17 7.22
C ASN A 153 -0.98 13.15 6.14
N PHE A 154 -1.06 12.69 4.89
CA PHE A 154 -1.72 13.35 3.75
C PHE A 154 -1.40 14.86 3.53
N PRO A 155 -0.14 15.31 3.60
CA PRO A 155 0.22 16.73 3.43
C PRO A 155 0.05 17.18 1.98
N ARG A 156 0.25 18.48 1.70
CA ARG A 156 0.38 18.99 0.32
C ARG A 156 1.51 18.27 -0.42
N PHE A 157 1.34 18.02 -1.71
CA PHE A 157 2.35 17.30 -2.51
C PHE A 157 3.66 18.08 -2.65
N THR A 158 3.57 19.42 -2.71
CA THR A 158 4.75 20.30 -2.66
C THR A 158 5.57 20.11 -1.37
N ALA A 159 4.90 19.87 -0.25
CA ALA A 159 5.54 19.58 1.02
C ALA A 159 6.27 18.22 0.98
N LEU A 160 5.64 17.16 0.45
CA LEU A 160 6.30 15.87 0.26
C LEU A 160 7.55 15.98 -0.61
N ASN A 161 7.48 16.75 -1.70
CA ASN A 161 8.65 16.96 -2.55
C ASN A 161 9.81 17.61 -1.78
N GLN A 162 9.53 18.63 -0.96
CA GLN A 162 10.56 19.33 -0.18
C GLN A 162 11.20 18.48 0.93
N THR A 163 10.53 17.44 1.41
CA THR A 163 10.97 16.70 2.60
C THR A 163 11.37 15.27 2.31
N VAL A 164 10.53 14.55 1.57
CA VAL A 164 10.62 13.11 1.36
C VAL A 164 11.19 12.81 -0.02
N TRP A 165 10.54 13.28 -1.08
CA TRP A 165 10.91 12.87 -2.45
C TRP A 165 12.17 13.55 -2.97
N ARG A 166 12.41 14.79 -2.57
CA ARG A 166 13.63 15.59 -2.88
C ARG A 166 14.03 15.49 -4.35
N LEU A 167 13.06 15.66 -5.24
CA LEU A 167 13.19 15.29 -6.66
C LEU A 167 14.24 16.13 -7.41
N THR A 168 14.59 17.30 -6.89
CA THR A 168 15.61 18.20 -7.44
C THR A 168 17.01 17.92 -6.90
N GLU A 169 17.17 17.05 -5.90
CA GLU A 169 18.47 16.71 -5.35
C GLU A 169 19.20 15.62 -6.17
N PRO A 170 20.53 15.69 -6.33
CA PRO A 170 21.34 14.67 -7.03
C PRO A 170 21.28 13.26 -6.40
N SER A 171 20.74 13.18 -5.18
CA SER A 171 20.60 11.97 -4.37
C SER A 171 19.33 11.16 -4.68
N SER A 172 18.52 11.62 -5.65
CA SER A 172 17.30 10.99 -6.15
C SER A 172 17.43 9.47 -6.33
N TYR A 173 16.31 8.75 -6.22
CA TYR A 173 16.16 7.29 -6.30
C TYR A 173 17.00 6.61 -7.40
N THR A 174 17.31 7.31 -8.49
CA THR A 174 18.11 6.86 -9.64
C THR A 174 19.64 7.01 -9.50
N SER A 175 20.16 7.59 -8.42
CA SER A 175 21.60 7.90 -8.27
C SER A 175 22.47 6.68 -7.95
N TRP A 176 23.75 6.72 -8.38
CA TRP A 176 24.79 5.70 -8.11
C TRP A 176 24.98 5.35 -6.63
N ASN A 177 24.56 6.22 -5.71
CA ASN A 177 24.54 5.97 -4.27
C ASN A 177 23.56 4.86 -3.84
N SER A 178 22.69 4.39 -4.74
CA SER A 178 21.82 3.24 -4.53
C SER A 178 22.60 1.91 -4.46
N VAL A 179 23.74 1.78 -5.16
CA VAL A 179 24.57 0.54 -5.15
C VAL A 179 25.14 0.25 -3.75
N LYS A 180 25.60 1.29 -3.04
CA LYS A 180 26.12 1.19 -1.67
C LYS A 180 25.05 0.76 -0.64
N ARG A 181 23.76 0.78 -1.02
CA ARG A 181 22.63 0.45 -0.13
C ARG A 181 22.25 -1.03 -0.18
N TYR A 182 22.60 -1.74 -1.27
CA TYR A 182 22.27 -3.17 -1.43
C TYR A 182 22.76 -4.04 -0.28
N PRO A 183 23.99 -3.89 0.27
CA PRO A 183 24.40 -4.68 1.42
C PRO A 183 23.50 -4.53 2.65
N LYS A 184 23.00 -3.30 2.91
CA LYS A 184 22.06 -3.04 4.02
C LYS A 184 20.67 -3.61 3.73
N ALA A 185 20.18 -3.47 2.50
CA ALA A 185 18.91 -4.05 2.07
C ALA A 185 18.92 -5.59 2.15
N ILE A 186 19.99 -6.23 1.69
CA ILE A 186 20.21 -7.68 1.80
C ILE A 186 20.32 -8.10 3.26
N SER A 187 21.00 -7.32 4.10
CA SER A 187 21.08 -7.59 5.54
C SER A 187 19.70 -7.58 6.19
N GLN A 188 18.85 -6.61 5.85
CA GLN A 188 17.46 -6.56 6.30
C GLN A 188 16.66 -7.81 5.89
N ALA A 189 16.70 -8.17 4.60
CA ALA A 189 16.04 -9.40 4.14
C ALA A 189 16.57 -10.63 4.90
N LYS A 190 17.90 -10.77 5.06
CA LYS A 190 18.49 -11.87 5.83
C LYS A 190 18.02 -11.94 7.28
N ARG A 191 17.79 -10.81 7.95
CA ARG A 191 17.24 -10.80 9.31
C ARG A 191 15.78 -11.25 9.36
N LYS A 192 14.96 -10.86 8.38
CA LYS A 192 13.60 -11.40 8.21
C LYS A 192 13.62 -12.91 8.02
N SER A 193 14.50 -13.41 7.16
CA SER A 193 14.70 -14.85 6.94
C SER A 193 15.12 -15.59 8.22
N LYS A 194 16.08 -15.03 8.98
CA LYS A 194 16.50 -15.58 10.28
C LYS A 194 15.37 -15.58 11.32
N SER A 195 14.40 -14.69 11.20
CA SER A 195 13.21 -14.62 12.05
C SER A 195 12.12 -15.62 11.63
N GLY A 196 12.39 -16.48 10.64
CA GLY A 196 11.49 -17.53 10.20
C GLY A 196 10.52 -17.11 9.09
N PHE A 197 10.66 -15.89 8.56
CA PHE A 197 9.76 -15.36 7.54
C PHE A 197 10.35 -15.44 6.12
N PRO A 198 9.51 -15.63 5.10
CA PRO A 198 9.93 -15.68 3.71
C PRO A 198 10.50 -14.33 3.25
N THR A 199 11.48 -14.40 2.34
CA THR A 199 12.08 -13.21 1.72
C THR A 199 11.96 -13.25 0.21
N SER A 200 11.80 -12.08 -0.38
CA SER A 200 11.59 -11.83 -1.81
C SER A 200 12.40 -10.62 -2.28
N LEU A 201 12.49 -10.40 -3.59
CA LEU A 201 13.15 -9.21 -4.15
C LEU A 201 12.49 -7.92 -3.65
N VAL A 202 11.21 -7.98 -3.28
CA VAL A 202 10.48 -6.88 -2.67
C VAL A 202 11.06 -6.48 -1.31
N ASP A 203 11.62 -7.40 -0.53
CA ASP A 203 12.28 -7.05 0.75
C ASP A 203 13.55 -6.21 0.55
N VAL A 204 14.21 -6.37 -0.59
CA VAL A 204 15.38 -5.55 -0.98
C VAL A 204 14.91 -4.22 -1.58
N GLN A 205 13.91 -4.27 -2.46
CA GLN A 205 13.34 -3.08 -3.09
C GLN A 205 12.69 -2.15 -2.08
N SER A 206 11.98 -2.69 -1.08
CA SER A 206 11.32 -1.94 -0.01
C SER A 206 12.32 -1.05 0.73
N TYR A 207 13.49 -1.59 1.10
CA TYR A 207 14.55 -0.82 1.76
C TYR A 207 15.00 0.39 0.92
N ILE A 208 15.10 0.21 -0.40
CA ILE A 208 15.55 1.28 -1.31
C ILE A 208 14.46 2.33 -1.47
N LEU A 209 13.20 1.89 -1.66
CA LEU A 209 12.04 2.76 -1.85
C LEU A 209 11.69 3.56 -0.59
N SER A 210 11.67 2.92 0.57
CA SER A 210 11.28 3.54 1.85
C SER A 210 12.05 4.82 2.15
N ARG A 211 13.35 4.86 1.84
CA ARG A 211 14.17 6.06 2.09
C ARG A 211 13.74 7.30 1.30
N HIS A 212 13.04 7.10 0.18
CA HIS A 212 12.60 8.16 -0.72
C HIS A 212 11.10 8.40 -0.65
N LEU A 213 10.36 7.55 0.05
CA LEU A 213 8.90 7.56 0.06
C LEU A 213 8.31 7.64 1.47
N ILE A 214 9.04 7.27 2.52
CA ILE A 214 8.54 7.27 3.89
C ILE A 214 9.28 8.34 4.69
N ASN A 215 8.52 9.24 5.30
CA ASN A 215 9.04 10.31 6.14
C ASN A 215 9.34 9.83 7.57
N ASP A 216 10.41 9.05 7.77
CA ASP A 216 10.79 8.53 9.10
C ASP A 216 12.29 8.66 9.39
N THR A 217 12.69 8.29 10.60
CA THR A 217 14.10 8.31 11.02
C THR A 217 14.80 6.95 10.81
N HIS A 218 14.03 5.88 10.62
CA HIS A 218 14.52 4.50 10.52
C HIS A 218 14.37 3.89 9.12
N HIS A 219 14.29 4.71 8.08
CA HIS A 219 14.31 4.29 6.67
C HIS A 219 13.15 3.36 6.31
N GLY A 220 11.98 3.64 6.88
CA GLY A 220 10.73 2.90 6.76
C GLY A 220 10.75 1.53 7.41
N SER A 221 11.80 1.14 8.13
CA SER A 221 11.87 -0.20 8.73
C SER A 221 10.81 -0.41 9.80
N LYS A 222 10.35 0.65 10.48
CA LYS A 222 9.37 0.57 11.57
C LYS A 222 7.97 1.05 11.21
N VAL A 223 7.76 1.53 9.99
CA VAL A 223 6.49 2.10 9.56
C VAL A 223 5.63 0.99 8.95
N LEU A 224 4.41 0.86 9.46
CA LEU A 224 3.42 -0.12 8.99
C LEU A 224 2.41 0.57 8.08
N PHE A 225 1.88 -0.11 7.08
CA PHE A 225 0.81 0.46 6.26
C PHE A 225 -0.47 0.60 7.09
N SER A 226 -0.72 -0.33 8.01
CA SER A 226 -1.82 -0.21 8.96
C SER A 226 -1.68 0.93 9.97
N SER A 227 -0.50 1.55 10.13
CA SER A 227 -0.34 2.72 11.02
C SER A 227 -0.96 3.99 10.44
N ILE A 228 -1.32 4.01 9.16
CA ILE A 228 -2.11 5.08 8.51
C ILE A 228 -3.39 5.38 9.29
N ARG A 229 -3.99 4.35 9.91
CA ARG A 229 -5.22 4.45 10.72
C ARG A 229 -5.11 5.42 11.89
N ASN A 230 -3.89 5.62 12.37
CA ASN A 230 -3.60 6.47 13.52
C ASN A 230 -3.16 7.89 13.11
N THR A 231 -3.14 8.19 11.81
CA THR A 231 -2.83 9.54 11.32
C THR A 231 -4.05 10.45 11.50
N THR A 232 -3.80 11.72 11.81
CA THR A 232 -4.86 12.69 12.13
C THR A 232 -5.85 12.87 10.98
N GLU A 233 -5.37 12.98 9.74
CA GLU A 233 -6.23 13.18 8.55
C GLU A 233 -7.11 11.95 8.29
N TYR A 234 -6.61 10.73 8.55
CA TYR A 234 -7.39 9.49 8.43
C TYR A 234 -8.46 9.38 9.52
N LEU A 235 -8.10 9.66 10.78
CA LEU A 235 -9.04 9.67 11.90
C LEU A 235 -10.15 10.71 11.69
N ASN A 236 -9.79 11.88 11.15
CA ASN A 236 -10.74 12.96 10.87
C ASN A 236 -11.60 12.72 9.63
N ARG A 237 -11.31 11.69 8.81
CA ARG A 237 -11.97 11.39 7.52
C ARG A 237 -11.73 12.46 6.44
N GLN A 238 -10.60 13.15 6.52
CA GLN A 238 -10.27 14.26 5.62
C GLN A 238 -9.62 13.78 4.32
N ALA A 239 -8.99 12.61 4.33
CA ALA A 239 -8.42 11.98 3.13
C ALA A 239 -9.37 10.95 2.49
N PRO A 240 -9.26 10.69 1.17
CA PRO A 240 -9.86 9.51 0.55
C PRO A 240 -9.26 8.23 1.13
N PHE A 241 -10.06 7.16 1.21
CA PHE A 241 -9.64 5.84 1.67
C PHE A 241 -8.62 5.25 0.69
N PRO A 242 -7.36 5.02 1.11
CA PRO A 242 -6.30 4.61 0.21
C PRO A 242 -6.28 3.09 -0.01
N ILE A 243 -6.20 2.67 -1.27
CA ILE A 243 -6.09 1.27 -1.68
C ILE A 243 -4.86 1.11 -2.56
N LEU A 244 -3.98 0.16 -2.24
CA LEU A 244 -2.87 -0.23 -3.09
C LEU A 244 -3.16 -1.59 -3.72
N LEU A 245 -3.03 -1.66 -5.04
CA LEU A 245 -3.29 -2.88 -5.78
C LEU A 245 -1.99 -3.59 -6.12
N CYS A 246 -1.99 -4.92 -6.04
CA CYS A 246 -0.93 -5.74 -6.60
C CYS A 246 -1.50 -7.03 -7.17
N THR A 247 -0.62 -7.82 -7.79
CA THR A 247 -0.98 -9.12 -8.34
C THR A 247 0.14 -10.11 -8.01
N SER A 248 -0.15 -11.40 -8.07
CA SER A 248 0.86 -12.45 -7.94
C SER A 248 0.74 -13.49 -9.03
N ARG A 249 1.87 -14.06 -9.40
CA ARG A 249 2.02 -15.30 -10.15
C ARG A 249 1.82 -16.49 -9.24
N VAL A 250 1.06 -17.46 -9.72
CA VAL A 250 0.93 -18.76 -9.08
C VAL A 250 2.31 -19.41 -9.02
N ASN A 251 2.70 -19.88 -7.84
CA ASN A 251 4.04 -20.41 -7.56
C ASN A 251 5.21 -19.44 -7.89
N GLY A 252 4.93 -18.15 -8.05
CA GLY A 252 5.93 -17.10 -8.36
C GLY A 252 6.45 -17.09 -9.80
N VAL A 253 5.94 -17.94 -10.70
CA VAL A 253 6.50 -18.13 -12.06
C VAL A 253 5.47 -18.22 -13.19
N SER A 254 4.17 -18.24 -12.89
CA SER A 254 3.13 -18.28 -13.93
C SER A 254 3.10 -17.01 -14.79
N GLU A 255 2.45 -17.08 -15.95
CA GLU A 255 2.08 -15.87 -16.68
C GLU A 255 1.05 -15.05 -15.87
N ILE A 256 1.09 -13.73 -16.03
CA ILE A 256 0.01 -12.84 -15.60
C ILE A 256 -0.95 -12.71 -16.78
N ASN A 257 -2.22 -13.00 -16.53
CA ASN A 257 -3.32 -12.92 -17.48
C ASN A 257 -4.56 -12.32 -16.78
N SER A 258 -5.69 -12.28 -17.50
CA SER A 258 -6.97 -11.77 -16.97
C SER A 258 -7.50 -12.53 -15.75
N ASP A 259 -7.09 -13.78 -15.57
CA ASP A 259 -7.54 -14.65 -14.48
C ASP A 259 -6.63 -14.55 -13.26
N THR A 260 -5.58 -13.75 -13.34
CA THR A 260 -4.63 -13.57 -12.24
C THR A 260 -5.29 -12.72 -11.15
N PRO A 261 -5.28 -13.19 -9.88
CA PRO A 261 -5.96 -12.47 -8.81
C PRO A 261 -5.30 -11.12 -8.54
N ILE A 262 -6.15 -10.09 -8.41
CA ILE A 262 -5.77 -8.77 -7.92
C ILE A 262 -5.95 -8.77 -6.41
N TYR A 263 -4.90 -8.38 -5.70
CA TYR A 263 -4.93 -8.20 -4.26
C TYR A 263 -4.97 -6.72 -3.91
N GLU A 264 -5.68 -6.43 -2.83
CA GLU A 264 -5.91 -5.09 -2.33
C GLU A 264 -5.27 -4.98 -0.95
N PHE A 265 -4.46 -3.94 -0.77
CA PHE A 265 -4.01 -3.48 0.53
C PHE A 265 -4.72 -2.18 0.84
N ASN A 266 -5.49 -2.13 1.91
CA ASN A 266 -5.98 -0.89 2.50
C ASN A 266 -5.56 -0.84 3.98
N PRO A 267 -5.67 0.32 4.68
CA PRO A 267 -5.20 0.42 6.06
C PRO A 267 -5.85 -0.59 7.03
N GLU A 268 -7.01 -1.14 6.68
CA GLU A 268 -7.80 -2.02 7.54
C GLU A 268 -7.61 -3.50 7.23
N GLU A 269 -7.60 -3.89 5.96
CA GLU A 269 -7.52 -5.27 5.53
C GLU A 269 -6.67 -5.44 4.25
N PHE A 270 -6.18 -6.67 4.10
CA PHE A 270 -5.60 -7.19 2.88
C PHE A 270 -6.49 -8.30 2.35
N GLY A 271 -6.73 -8.34 1.05
CA GLY A 271 -7.55 -9.41 0.50
C GLY A 271 -7.56 -9.49 -1.01
N VAL A 272 -8.47 -10.33 -1.50
CA VAL A 272 -8.66 -10.59 -2.92
C VAL A 272 -10.15 -10.53 -3.23
N CYS A 273 -10.50 -9.56 -4.07
CA CYS A 273 -11.87 -9.38 -4.56
C CYS A 273 -12.09 -10.21 -5.84
N HIS A 274 -11.88 -11.53 -5.76
CA HIS A 274 -12.15 -12.45 -6.86
C HIS A 274 -13.47 -13.21 -6.60
N PRO A 275 -14.37 -13.38 -7.60
CA PRO A 275 -15.69 -13.98 -7.40
C PRO A 275 -15.72 -15.32 -6.66
N THR A 276 -14.66 -16.13 -6.77
CA THR A 276 -14.57 -17.46 -6.14
C THR A 276 -13.94 -17.49 -4.76
N LEU A 277 -13.38 -16.38 -4.27
CA LEU A 277 -12.62 -16.35 -3.00
C LEU A 277 -13.07 -15.23 -2.07
N LYS A 278 -13.23 -13.99 -2.56
CA LYS A 278 -13.70 -12.81 -1.81
C LYS A 278 -13.22 -12.78 -0.35
N ALA A 279 -11.93 -13.03 -0.12
CA ALA A 279 -11.39 -13.28 1.22
C ALA A 279 -10.45 -12.18 1.67
N PHE A 280 -10.61 -11.76 2.92
CA PHE A 280 -9.91 -10.63 3.52
C PHE A 280 -9.41 -10.98 4.92
N ILE A 281 -8.19 -10.54 5.23
CA ILE A 281 -7.56 -10.63 6.55
C ILE A 281 -7.32 -9.20 7.04
N PRO A 282 -7.52 -8.88 8.33
CA PRO A 282 -7.04 -7.64 8.92
C PRO A 282 -5.57 -7.43 8.57
N LEU A 283 -5.23 -6.23 8.11
CA LEU A 283 -3.90 -5.96 7.56
C LEU A 283 -2.80 -6.16 8.63
N GLU A 284 -3.11 -5.84 9.88
CA GLU A 284 -2.20 -6.03 11.03
C GLU A 284 -1.82 -7.49 11.27
N ASP A 285 -2.68 -8.43 10.87
CA ASP A 285 -2.48 -9.88 11.00
C ASP A 285 -1.94 -10.52 9.70
N LEU A 286 -1.54 -9.72 8.71
CA LEU A 286 -1.00 -10.21 7.45
C LEU A 286 0.23 -11.12 7.69
N GLY A 287 0.30 -12.21 6.92
CA GLY A 287 1.36 -13.23 7.06
C GLY A 287 1.04 -14.34 8.05
N SER A 288 -0.08 -14.24 8.77
CA SER A 288 -0.59 -15.30 9.66
C SER A 288 -0.90 -16.58 8.87
N ARG A 289 -0.59 -17.74 9.48
CA ARG A 289 -0.91 -19.03 8.87
C ARG A 289 -2.36 -19.41 9.15
N MET A 290 -3.17 -19.45 8.09
CA MET A 290 -4.59 -19.78 8.17
C MET A 290 -4.90 -21.17 7.59
N GLU A 291 -5.78 -21.92 8.23
CA GLU A 291 -6.35 -23.19 7.74
C GLU A 291 -7.87 -23.13 7.84
N ALA A 292 -8.56 -23.34 6.71
CA ALA A 292 -10.04 -23.27 6.64
C ALA A 292 -10.62 -21.97 7.25
N GLY A 293 -9.98 -20.83 6.99
CA GLY A 293 -10.43 -19.52 7.46
C GLY A 293 -10.11 -19.21 8.93
N LYS A 294 -9.43 -20.11 9.66
CA LYS A 294 -9.04 -19.93 11.07
C LYS A 294 -7.52 -20.02 11.24
N PRO A 295 -6.93 -19.46 12.31
CA PRO A 295 -5.51 -19.64 12.59
C PRO A 295 -5.13 -21.11 12.72
N ALA A 296 -3.98 -21.50 12.18
CA ALA A 296 -3.50 -22.88 12.29
C ALA A 296 -3.23 -23.28 13.75
N ARG A 297 -2.84 -22.32 14.61
CA ARG A 297 -2.67 -22.43 16.07
C ARG A 297 -2.96 -21.09 16.73
N GLU A 298 -3.27 -21.09 18.03
CA GLU A 298 -3.50 -19.86 18.80
C GLU A 298 -2.29 -18.92 18.85
N ASP A 299 -1.08 -19.44 18.72
CA ASP A 299 0.20 -18.72 18.77
C ASP A 299 0.86 -18.60 17.38
N SER A 300 0.05 -18.52 16.32
CA SER A 300 0.55 -18.52 14.93
C SER A 300 0.24 -17.25 14.13
N CYS A 301 -0.32 -16.24 14.77
CA CYS A 301 -0.59 -14.97 14.11
C CYS A 301 0.67 -14.14 13.99
N VAL A 302 0.72 -13.29 12.97
CA VAL A 302 1.90 -12.53 12.59
C VAL A 302 1.54 -11.07 12.58
N GLN A 303 2.38 -10.25 13.20
CA GLN A 303 2.26 -8.79 13.17
C GLN A 303 3.52 -8.14 12.60
N GLY A 304 3.33 -6.98 11.96
CA GLY A 304 4.41 -6.20 11.35
C GLY A 304 4.83 -6.66 9.95
N PHE A 305 4.10 -7.61 9.35
CA PHE A 305 4.34 -8.04 7.96
C PHE A 305 3.94 -6.97 6.94
N ASP A 306 2.99 -6.12 7.30
CA ASP A 306 2.47 -5.01 6.52
C ASP A 306 3.38 -3.77 6.53
N ASN A 307 4.70 -3.94 6.69
CA ASN A 307 5.65 -2.85 6.58
C ASN A 307 5.35 -2.00 5.33
N ALA A 308 5.19 -0.68 5.51
CA ALA A 308 4.69 0.19 4.44
C ALA A 308 5.58 0.15 3.19
N GLY A 309 6.91 0.05 3.38
CA GLY A 309 7.86 -0.12 2.28
C GLY A 309 7.67 -1.44 1.53
N PHE A 310 7.35 -2.53 2.26
CA PHE A 310 7.05 -3.83 1.66
C PHE A 310 5.74 -3.78 0.87
N VAL A 311 4.67 -3.19 1.42
CA VAL A 311 3.38 -3.04 0.73
C VAL A 311 3.54 -2.21 -0.56
N ILE A 312 4.22 -1.05 -0.49
CA ILE A 312 4.53 -0.22 -1.66
C ILE A 312 5.39 -1.00 -2.67
N GLY A 313 6.37 -1.76 -2.19
CA GLY A 313 7.25 -2.60 -3.01
C GLY A 313 6.50 -3.73 -3.71
N ALA A 314 5.55 -4.39 -3.04
CA ALA A 314 4.76 -5.50 -3.58
C ALA A 314 3.90 -5.05 -4.77
N SER A 315 3.29 -3.86 -4.66
CA SER A 315 2.54 -3.21 -5.76
C SER A 315 3.43 -2.74 -6.93
N SER A 316 4.75 -2.62 -6.73
CA SER A 316 5.68 -2.02 -7.69
C SER A 316 6.86 -2.92 -8.05
N ASN A 317 6.70 -4.23 -7.91
CA ASN A 317 7.77 -5.21 -8.08
C ASN A 317 8.19 -5.39 -9.55
N VAL A 318 8.81 -4.37 -10.13
CA VAL A 318 9.33 -4.39 -11.51
C VAL A 318 10.54 -5.34 -11.62
N LEU A 319 11.22 -5.64 -10.52
CA LEU A 319 12.37 -6.55 -10.48
C LEU A 319 12.00 -8.01 -10.78
N SER A 320 10.72 -8.39 -10.71
CA SER A 320 10.24 -9.74 -10.95
C SER A 320 9.69 -9.98 -12.36
N GLN A 321 9.76 -9.00 -13.26
CA GLN A 321 9.19 -9.12 -14.60
C GLN A 321 10.04 -10.05 -15.50
N PRO A 322 9.48 -11.18 -16.00
CA PRO A 322 10.17 -12.01 -16.97
C PRO A 322 10.43 -11.19 -18.24
N GLY A 323 11.68 -11.16 -18.71
CA GLY A 323 12.03 -10.43 -19.93
C GLY A 323 12.31 -8.93 -19.75
N PHE A 324 12.24 -8.36 -18.53
CA PHE A 324 13.11 -7.23 -18.24
C PHE A 324 14.52 -7.77 -18.47
N ARG A 325 15.21 -7.31 -19.53
CA ARG A 325 16.62 -7.66 -19.80
C ARG A 325 17.29 -7.67 -18.43
N LYS A 326 17.68 -8.86 -17.93
CA LYS A 326 18.31 -9.06 -16.61
C LYS A 326 19.03 -7.77 -16.32
N PHE A 327 18.55 -6.97 -15.37
CA PHE A 327 19.15 -5.67 -15.10
C PHE A 327 20.64 -5.95 -15.01
N SER A 328 21.37 -5.50 -16.03
CA SER A 328 22.71 -6.03 -16.28
C SER A 328 23.59 -5.29 -15.32
N TRP A 329 23.66 -5.80 -14.10
CA TRP A 329 24.64 -5.45 -13.08
C TRP A 329 26.04 -5.87 -13.58
N LYS A 330 26.50 -5.36 -14.72
CA LYS A 330 27.86 -5.61 -15.24
C LYS A 330 28.96 -5.20 -14.25
N ASN A 331 28.59 -4.52 -13.16
CA ASN A 331 29.47 -4.07 -12.08
C ASN A 331 29.21 -4.74 -10.71
N ILE A 332 28.22 -5.63 -10.56
CA ILE A 332 28.11 -6.53 -9.40
C ILE A 332 28.28 -7.93 -9.94
N LEU A 333 29.33 -8.63 -9.51
CA LEU A 333 29.63 -10.02 -9.88
C LEU A 333 28.31 -10.83 -9.95
N PRO A 334 27.87 -11.27 -11.15
CA PRO A 334 26.63 -12.02 -11.33
C PRO A 334 26.55 -13.23 -10.40
N GLU A 335 27.71 -13.83 -10.09
CA GLU A 335 27.88 -14.92 -9.14
C GLU A 335 27.57 -14.53 -7.69
N ALA A 336 27.90 -13.31 -7.26
CA ALA A 336 27.56 -12.81 -5.94
C ALA A 336 26.06 -12.53 -5.83
N TYR A 337 25.45 -12.01 -6.89
CA TYR A 337 24.00 -11.82 -6.96
C TYR A 337 23.28 -13.18 -6.91
N ASP A 338 23.57 -14.12 -7.81
CA ASP A 338 22.93 -15.44 -7.82
C ASP A 338 23.12 -16.17 -6.49
N LYS A 339 24.31 -16.10 -5.88
CA LYS A 339 24.57 -16.69 -4.55
C LYS A 339 23.78 -16.01 -3.42
N ILE A 340 23.44 -14.73 -3.57
CA ILE A 340 22.64 -13.96 -2.60
C ILE A 340 21.14 -14.15 -2.81
N THR A 341 20.69 -14.33 -4.06
CA THR A 341 19.27 -14.41 -4.45
C THR A 341 18.74 -15.83 -4.65
N ASN A 342 19.59 -16.86 -4.62
CA ASN A 342 19.18 -18.28 -4.73
C ASN A 342 18.11 -18.74 -3.71
N HIS A 343 17.80 -17.95 -2.69
CA HIS A 343 16.75 -18.20 -1.69
C HIS A 343 15.69 -17.09 -1.61
N ILE A 344 15.69 -16.16 -2.56
CA ILE A 344 14.83 -14.98 -2.61
C ILE A 344 13.81 -15.21 -3.72
N TYR A 345 12.52 -15.22 -3.38
CA TYR A 345 11.45 -15.32 -4.38
C TYR A 345 11.38 -14.06 -5.23
N ASP A 346 11.04 -14.22 -6.51
CA ASP A 346 10.79 -13.08 -7.38
C ASP A 346 9.58 -12.27 -6.89
N GLU A 347 8.60 -12.92 -6.25
CA GLU A 347 7.36 -12.27 -5.80
C GLU A 347 7.15 -12.23 -4.29
N ALA A 348 6.50 -11.14 -3.86
CA ALA A 348 6.15 -10.86 -2.46
C ALA A 348 4.86 -11.50 -1.98
N ILE A 349 4.02 -12.02 -2.87
CA ILE A 349 2.76 -12.72 -2.56
C ILE A 349 2.79 -13.98 -3.42
N VAL A 350 2.82 -15.17 -2.80
CA VAL A 350 2.83 -16.43 -3.56
C VAL A 350 1.73 -17.32 -3.02
N PRO A 351 0.62 -17.50 -3.75
CA PRO A 351 -0.39 -18.48 -3.38
C PRO A 351 0.20 -19.89 -3.59
N VAL A 352 0.27 -20.70 -2.54
CA VAL A 352 0.77 -22.08 -2.62
C VAL A 352 -0.40 -23.04 -2.85
N SER A 353 -0.44 -23.65 -4.04
CA SER A 353 -1.40 -24.71 -4.35
C SER A 353 -0.88 -26.06 -3.83
N ARG A 354 -1.13 -26.39 -2.56
CA ARG A 354 -1.05 -27.79 -2.12
C ARG A 354 -2.40 -28.19 -1.48
N LEU A 355 -3.18 -28.89 -2.29
CA LEU A 355 -4.53 -29.40 -2.08
C LEU A 355 -5.67 -28.36 -2.14
N LEU A 356 -6.66 -28.68 -2.97
CA LEU A 356 -7.87 -27.93 -3.35
C LEU A 356 -8.78 -27.43 -2.21
N HIS A 357 -8.40 -27.58 -0.94
CA HIS A 357 -9.22 -27.20 0.23
C HIS A 357 -8.44 -26.46 1.32
N LYS A 358 -7.20 -26.02 1.04
CA LYS A 358 -6.37 -25.26 1.99
C LYS A 358 -5.88 -23.98 1.35
N ILE A 359 -6.64 -22.90 1.50
CA ILE A 359 -6.13 -21.55 1.23
C ILE A 359 -5.29 -21.16 2.43
N VAL A 360 -4.00 -21.45 2.32
CA VAL A 360 -3.01 -20.95 3.25
C VAL A 360 -2.32 -19.79 2.55
N PHE A 361 -2.39 -18.58 3.11
CA PHE A 361 -1.49 -17.47 2.76
C PHE A 361 -0.08 -17.78 3.29
N LEU A 362 0.46 -18.94 2.92
CA LEU A 362 1.82 -19.35 3.24
C LEU A 362 2.67 -19.26 1.99
N PHE A 363 3.75 -18.52 2.12
CA PHE A 363 4.87 -18.52 1.22
C PHE A 363 5.63 -19.86 1.30
N PRO A 364 6.05 -20.45 0.18
CA PRO A 364 6.59 -21.81 0.18
C PRO A 364 7.94 -21.92 0.90
N ARG A 365 8.23 -23.13 1.41
CA ARG A 365 9.56 -23.55 1.86
C ARG A 365 10.53 -23.64 0.67
N PRO A 366 11.84 -23.38 0.87
CA PRO A 366 12.85 -23.54 -0.18
C PRO A 366 12.85 -24.97 -0.73
N LYS A 367 13.06 -25.12 -2.05
CA LYS A 367 13.39 -26.41 -2.67
C LYS A 367 14.64 -26.95 -1.97
N SER A 368 14.48 -27.99 -1.16
CA SER A 368 15.58 -28.88 -0.83
C SER A 368 16.14 -29.41 -2.14
N ALA A 369 17.41 -29.10 -2.41
CA ALA A 369 18.14 -29.72 -3.49
C ALA A 369 18.09 -31.24 -3.27
N VAL A 370 17.60 -31.91 -4.32
CA VAL A 370 17.57 -33.35 -4.52
C VAL A 370 18.90 -33.97 -4.05
N LEU A 371 18.81 -34.87 -3.07
CA LEU A 371 19.83 -35.90 -2.83
C LEU A 371 20.10 -36.59 -4.16
N LYS A 372 21.27 -36.32 -4.76
CA LYS A 372 21.81 -37.19 -5.81
C LYS A 372 22.16 -38.51 -5.13
N GLN A 373 21.29 -39.51 -5.25
CA GLN A 373 21.73 -40.89 -5.23
C GLN A 373 22.59 -41.11 -6.47
N LYS A 374 23.86 -41.43 -6.24
CA LYS A 374 24.62 -42.38 -7.04
C LYS A 374 25.10 -43.47 -6.11
#